data_AF-A0A428MZR9-F1
#
_entry.id   AF-A0A428MZR9-F1
#
_cell.length_a   1.000
_cell.length_b   1.000
_cell.length_c   1.000
_cell.angle_alpha   90.00
_cell.angle_beta   90.00
_cell.angle_gamma   90.00
#
_symmetry.space_group_name_H-M   'P 1'
#
loop_
_entity.id
_entity.type
_entity.pdbx_description
1 polymer ?
#
loop_
_entity_poly.entity_id
_entity_poly.type
_entity_poly.pdbx_seq_one_letter_code
_entity_poly.pdbx_strand_id
1 'polypeptide(L)'
;MVRLKGGKYYTCVFGHSVALVYLQNNICELYINRKYIGLCPFHYVRRKIYVLEKKSKTKRIEYKGTNLWEEAVKGTLINVTV
;
A
#
# COMPACT_ATOMS: atom_id res chain seq x y z
N MET A 1 -0.01 6.03 2.61
CA MET A 1 -1.39 6.41 2.25
C MET A 1 -1.38 7.47 1.15
N VAL A 2 -2.28 7.37 0.17
CA VAL A 2 -2.44 8.33 -0.93
C VAL A 2 -3.77 9.07 -0.78
N ARG A 3 -3.78 10.39 -1.00
CA ARG A 3 -4.99 11.22 -1.00
C ARG A 3 -5.51 11.38 -2.44
N LEU A 4 -6.77 11.05 -2.66
CA LEU A 4 -7.50 11.20 -3.92
C LEU A 4 -8.40 12.46 -3.86
N LYS A 5 -8.93 12.87 -5.01
CA LYS A 5 -9.93 13.95 -5.08
C LYS A 5 -11.19 13.58 -4.27
N GLY A 6 -11.87 14.59 -3.74
CA GLY A 6 -13.12 14.40 -2.98
C GLY A 6 -12.95 13.84 -1.57
N GLY A 7 -11.81 14.13 -0.90
CA GLY A 7 -11.62 13.72 0.50
C GLY A 7 -11.41 12.22 0.71
N LYS A 8 -11.14 11.47 -0.37
CA LYS A 8 -10.90 10.03 -0.32
C LYS A 8 -9.43 9.75 -0.05
N TYR A 9 -9.14 8.83 0.85
CA TYR A 9 -7.80 8.37 1.16
C TYR A 9 -7.74 6.87 0.93
N TYR A 10 -6.65 6.41 0.32
CA TYR A 10 -6.48 5.01 -0.03
C TYR A 10 -5.11 4.51 0.43
N THR A 11 -5.07 3.28 0.93
CA THR A 11 -3.83 2.59 1.20
C THR A 11 -3.98 1.07 1.14
N CYS A 12 -2.86 0.36 1.04
CA CYS A 12 -2.79 -1.07 1.18
C CYS A 12 -1.85 -1.40 2.35
N VAL A 13 -2.34 -2.15 3.34
CA VAL A 13 -1.60 -2.48 4.55
C VAL A 13 -1.79 -3.97 4.85
N PHE A 14 -0.69 -4.72 4.98
CA PHE A 14 -0.71 -6.18 5.21
C PHE A 14 -1.59 -6.97 4.22
N GLY A 15 -1.60 -6.58 2.94
CA GLY A 15 -2.43 -7.23 1.92
C GLY A 15 -3.92 -6.86 1.95
N HIS A 16 -4.33 -6.00 2.88
CA HIS A 16 -5.69 -5.46 2.93
C HIS A 16 -5.74 -4.07 2.31
N SER A 17 -6.75 -3.84 1.47
CA SER A 17 -7.05 -2.50 0.96
C SER A 17 -7.87 -1.74 1.99
N VAL A 18 -7.44 -0.52 2.33
CA VAL A 18 -8.13 0.36 3.27
C VAL A 18 -8.44 1.67 2.56
N ALA A 19 -9.71 2.04 2.55
CA ALA A 19 -10.15 3.33 2.05
C ALA A 19 -10.86 4.12 3.17
N LEU A 20 -10.58 5.41 3.24
CA LEU A 20 -11.25 6.36 4.11
C LEU A 20 -11.93 7.41 3.25
N VAL A 21 -13.18 7.73 3.56
CA VAL A 21 -13.88 8.87 2.95
C VAL A 21 -14.07 9.92 4.03
N TYR A 22 -13.37 11.05 3.91
CA TYR A 22 -13.51 12.15 4.85
C TYR A 22 -14.86 12.83 4.64
N LEU A 23 -15.64 12.93 5.71
CA LEU A 23 -16.92 13.61 5.72
C LEU A 23 -16.74 15.04 6.24
N GLN A 24 -16.87 15.23 7.55
CA GLN A 24 -16.74 16.51 8.25
C GLN A 24 -16.47 16.28 9.73
N ASN A 25 -16.06 17.31 10.49
CA ASN A 25 -15.86 17.26 11.94
C ASN A 25 -15.04 16.05 12.42
N ASN A 26 -13.93 15.74 11.73
CA ASN A 26 -13.08 14.60 12.06
C ASN A 26 -13.80 13.23 11.95
N ILE A 27 -14.88 13.11 11.18
CA ILE A 27 -15.56 11.84 10.92
C ILE A 27 -15.20 11.35 9.52
N CYS A 28 -14.95 10.04 9.40
CA CYS A 28 -14.77 9.39 8.11
C CYS A 28 -15.46 8.03 8.05
N GLU A 29 -15.84 7.64 6.84
CA GLU A 29 -16.27 6.27 6.55
C GLU A 29 -15.04 5.40 6.33
N LEU A 30 -15.01 4.24 6.97
CA LEU A 30 -13.97 3.24 6.81
C LEU A 30 -14.45 2.11 5.91
N TYR A 31 -13.66 1.81 4.89
CA TYR A 31 -13.84 0.67 4.03
C TYR A 31 -12.60 -0.22 4.10
N ILE A 32 -12.79 -1.52 4.32
CA ILE A 32 -11.72 -2.52 4.28
C ILE A 32 -12.10 -3.54 3.22
N ASN A 33 -11.20 -3.81 2.27
CA ASN A 33 -11.45 -4.73 1.15
C ASN A 33 -12.76 -4.42 0.41
N ARG A 34 -12.98 -3.12 0.14
CA ARG A 34 -14.19 -2.56 -0.50
C ARG A 34 -15.49 -2.78 0.28
N LYS A 35 -15.43 -3.33 1.49
CA LYS A 35 -16.58 -3.49 2.39
C LYS A 35 -16.64 -2.32 3.35
N TYR A 36 -17.81 -1.69 3.45
CA TYR A 36 -18.07 -0.67 4.45
C TYR A 36 -18.04 -1.29 5.85
N ILE A 37 -17.29 -0.68 6.76
CA ILE A 37 -17.14 -1.14 8.15
C ILE A 37 -17.93 -0.24 9.10
N GLY A 38 -17.88 1.08 8.89
CA GLY A 38 -18.57 2.04 9.76
C GLY A 38 -17.98 3.45 9.72
N LEU A 39 -18.55 4.30 10.58
CA LEU A 39 -18.08 5.66 10.83
C LEU A 39 -17.04 5.67 11.95
N CYS A 40 -16.00 6.45 11.78
CA CYS A 40 -14.89 6.50 12.73
C CYS A 40 -14.15 7.85 12.70
N PRO A 41 -13.41 8.20 13.77
CA PRO A 41 -12.64 9.44 13.80
C PRO A 41 -11.45 9.40 12.83
N PHE A 42 -11.40 10.34 11.88
CA PHE A 42 -10.40 10.39 10.81
C PHE A 42 -8.97 10.48 11.33
N HIS A 43 -8.70 11.40 12.26
CA HIS A 43 -7.37 11.59 12.84
C HIS A 43 -6.87 10.34 13.55
N TYR A 44 -7.75 9.66 14.28
CA TYR A 44 -7.41 8.43 14.99
C TYR A 44 -7.03 7.33 14.00
N VAL A 45 -7.90 7.09 13.01
CA VAL A 45 -7.69 6.00 12.04
C VAL A 45 -6.49 6.27 11.15
N ARG A 46 -6.30 7.52 10.69
CA ARG A 46 -5.11 7.93 9.95
C ARG A 46 -3.83 7.68 10.75
N ARG A 47 -3.80 8.02 12.05
CA ARG A 47 -2.63 7.78 12.91
C ARG A 47 -2.36 6.28 13.08
N LYS A 48 -3.39 5.47 13.29
CA LYS A 48 -3.25 4.00 13.40
C LYS A 48 -2.73 3.39 12.10
N ILE A 49 -3.28 3.78 10.96
CA ILE A 49 -2.82 3.32 9.65
C ILE A 49 -1.36 3.70 9.42
N TYR A 50 -0.96 4.92 9.74
CA TYR A 50 0.43 5.35 9.60
C TYR A 50 1.41 4.49 10.42
N VAL A 51 1.02 4.12 11.65
CA VAL A 51 1.80 3.19 12.48
C VAL A 51 1.89 1.81 11.83
N LEU A 52 0.80 1.31 11.27
CA LEU A 52 0.78 0.01 10.58
C LEU A 52 1.60 0.04 9.28
N GLU A 53 1.54 1.11 8.50
CA GLU A 53 2.37 1.33 7.30
C GLU A 53 3.86 1.31 7.66
N LYS A 54 4.24 2.00 8.75
CA LYS A 54 5.62 2.00 9.24
C LYS A 54 6.08 0.60 9.65
N LYS A 55 5.22 -0.18 10.30
CA LYS A 55 5.49 -1.60 10.65
C LYS A 55 5.53 -2.51 9.43
N SER A 56 4.76 -2.20 8.39
CA SER A 56 4.76 -2.96 7.14
C SER A 56 6.05 -2.77 6.35
N LYS A 57 6.64 -1.56 6.38
CA LYS A 57 7.92 -1.27 5.70
C LYS A 57 9.11 -2.04 6.28
N THR A 58 9.06 -2.41 7.56
CA THR A 58 10.09 -3.23 8.21
C THR A 58 9.95 -4.73 7.94
N LYS A 59 8.81 -5.20 7.43
CA LYS A 59 8.74 -6.54 6.84
C LYS A 59 9.34 -6.46 5.43
N ARG A 60 10.60 -6.88 5.31
CA ARG A 60 11.20 -7.27 4.03
C ARG A 60 10.17 -8.16 3.31
N ILE A 61 9.63 -7.68 2.20
CA ILE A 61 8.91 -8.56 1.29
C ILE A 61 10.01 -9.42 0.66
N GLU A 62 10.27 -10.59 1.23
CA GLU A 62 11.05 -11.61 0.53
C GLU A 62 10.19 -12.09 -0.63
N TYR A 63 10.47 -11.52 -1.81
CA TYR A 63 9.84 -11.92 -3.04
C TYR A 63 10.41 -13.29 -3.43
N LYS A 64 9.72 -14.38 -3.07
CA LYS A 64 9.92 -15.70 -3.69
C LYS A 64 9.15 -15.75 -5.01
N GLY A 65 9.63 -14.99 -5.98
CA GLY A 65 9.19 -15.06 -7.36
C GLY A 65 10.44 -14.98 -8.23
N THR A 66 10.52 -15.83 -9.25
CA THR A 66 11.56 -15.83 -10.27
C THR A 66 11.66 -14.42 -10.86
N ASN A 67 12.64 -13.64 -10.38
CA ASN A 67 12.86 -12.30 -10.87
C ASN A 67 13.52 -12.40 -12.26
N LEU A 68 13.07 -11.61 -13.24
CA LEU A 68 13.75 -11.42 -14.53
C LEU A 68 15.27 -11.11 -14.36
N TRP A 69 15.64 -10.55 -13.21
CA TRP A 69 17.02 -10.25 -12.83
C TRP A 69 17.88 -11.50 -12.56
N GLU A 70 17.31 -12.61 -12.09
CA GLU A 70 18.03 -13.88 -11.95
C GLU A 70 18.22 -14.57 -13.31
N GLU A 71 17.29 -14.39 -14.25
CA GLU A 71 17.45 -14.85 -15.64
C GLU A 71 18.49 -14.04 -16.41
N ALA A 72 18.66 -12.75 -16.10
CA ALA A 72 19.72 -11.92 -16.69
C ALA A 72 21.15 -12.40 -16.30
N VAL A 73 21.32 -13.10 -15.18
CA VAL A 73 22.60 -13.73 -14.81
C VAL A 73 22.93 -14.92 -15.72
N LYS A 74 21.93 -15.53 -16.36
CA LYS A 74 22.11 -16.56 -17.40
C LYS A 74 22.33 -15.96 -18.81
N GLY A 75 22.30 -14.63 -18.95
CA GLY A 75 22.51 -13.93 -20.20
C GLY A 75 23.96 -14.00 -20.66
N THR A 76 24.23 -14.89 -21.60
CA THR A 76 25.49 -15.06 -22.33
C THR A 76 26.04 -13.71 -22.81
N LEU A 77 27.31 -13.42 -22.51
CA LEU A 77 28.07 -12.30 -23.08
C LEU A 77 28.18 -12.49 -24.60
N ILE A 78 27.54 -11.62 -25.38
CA ILE A 78 27.81 -11.51 -26.82
C ILE A 78 28.67 -10.28 -27.04
N ASN A 79 29.94 -10.51 -27.38
CA ASN A 79 30.87 -9.46 -27.77
C ASN A 79 30.52 -9.04 -29.21
N VAL A 80 30.16 -7.78 -29.40
CA VAL A 80 30.09 -7.17 -30.73
C VAL A 80 31.30 -6.25 -30.86
N THR A 81 32.32 -6.73 -31.58
CA THR A 81 33.40 -5.90 -32.11
C THR A 81 32.86 -5.10 -33.29
N VAL A 82 33.00 -3.78 -33.21
CA VAL A 82 32.75 -2.83 -34.31
C VAL A 82 33.93 -2.87 -35.28
#